data_AF-A0AA43BUB4-F1
#
_entry.id   AF-A0AA43BUB4-F1
#
_cell.length_a   1.000
_cell.length_b   1.000
_cell.length_c   1.000
_cell.angle_alpha   90.00
_cell.angle_beta   90.00
_cell.angle_gamma   90.00
#
_symmetry.space_group_name_H-M   'P 1'
#
loop_
_entity.id
_entity.type
_entity.pdbx_description
1 polymer ?
#
loop_
_entity_poly.entity_id
_entity_poly.type
_entity_poly.pdbx_seq_one_letter_code
_entity_poly.pdbx_strand_id
1 'polypeptide(L)'
;MSRTKSLLVIVGVAIAGYVGVNAFMIGGHLVRHREDRSALKALAVRLEAEQSRIAALEQELANLERTLGETERNSQRLREWIEDVEAQYPRGIPAGMYDEYTSVVDRYNGLIRDYNQTATQLQALQSQYAATVDSFNLQVEQANALVRKIGDIPHLLPIDLPRAVTGEVTVPSR
;
A
#
# COMPACT_ATOMS: atom_id res chain seq x y z
N MET A 1 -4.72 6.75 17.94
CA MET A 1 -5.39 5.80 17.00
C MET A 1 -5.59 6.52 15.68
N SER A 2 -4.62 6.34 14.78
CA SER A 2 -4.41 7.19 13.61
C SER A 2 -5.38 6.86 12.47
N ARG A 3 -5.88 7.91 11.80
CA ARG A 3 -6.86 7.93 10.71
C ARG A 3 -6.48 7.09 9.48
N THR A 4 -5.23 6.61 9.40
CA THR A 4 -4.70 5.78 8.31
C THR A 4 -5.38 4.41 8.22
N LYS A 5 -5.71 3.78 9.36
CA LYS A 5 -6.35 2.46 9.38
C LYS A 5 -7.76 2.44 8.79
N SER A 6 -8.49 3.57 8.87
CA SER A 6 -9.84 3.68 8.30
C SER A 6 -9.85 3.92 6.79
N LEU A 7 -8.76 4.43 6.21
CA LEU A 7 -8.69 4.73 4.77
C LEU A 7 -8.47 3.47 3.92
N LEU A 8 -7.58 2.57 4.35
CA LEU A 8 -7.27 1.33 3.62
C LEU A 8 -8.44 0.34 3.55
N VAL A 9 -9.25 0.25 4.60
CA VAL A 9 -10.46 -0.60 4.61
C VAL A 9 -11.52 -0.08 3.64
N ILE A 10 -11.60 1.24 3.44
CA ILE A 10 -12.56 1.84 2.48
C ILE A 10 -12.10 1.60 1.04
N VAL A 11 -10.79 1.66 0.76
CA VAL A 11 -10.22 1.41 -0.58
C VAL A 11 -10.41 -0.04 -1.02
N GLY A 12 -10.12 -1.01 -0.14
CA GLY A 12 -10.29 -2.43 -0.47
C GLY A 12 -11.74 -2.84 -0.76
N VAL A 13 -12.72 -2.19 -0.12
CA VAL A 13 -14.16 -2.45 -0.34
C VAL A 13 -14.66 -1.82 -1.64
N ALA A 14 -14.13 -0.66 -2.04
CA ALA A 14 -14.53 0.00 -3.29
C ALA A 14 -14.09 -0.80 -4.54
N ILE A 15 -12.93 -1.46 -4.50
CA ILE A 15 -12.36 -2.17 -5.64
C ILE A 15 -12.96 -3.59 -5.80
N ALA A 16 -13.31 -4.28 -4.71
CA ALA A 16 -14.01 -5.57 -4.82
C ALA A 16 -15.37 -5.45 -5.53
N GLY A 17 -16.08 -4.33 -5.35
CA GLY A 17 -17.29 -4.00 -6.13
C GLY A 17 -17.00 -3.68 -7.60
N TYR A 18 -15.81 -3.18 -7.90
CA TYR A 18 -15.38 -2.74 -9.23
C TYR A 18 -14.93 -3.91 -10.13
N VAL A 19 -14.30 -4.96 -9.57
CA VAL A 19 -13.89 -6.18 -10.27
C VAL A 19 -15.09 -6.93 -10.86
N GLY A 20 -16.21 -7.02 -10.12
CA GLY A 20 -17.40 -7.74 -10.56
C GLY A 20 -18.18 -7.06 -11.70
N VAL A 21 -18.19 -5.72 -11.72
CA VAL A 21 -18.99 -4.95 -12.69
C VAL A 21 -18.31 -4.92 -14.06
N ASN A 22 -16.99 -4.76 -14.13
CA ASN A 22 -16.28 -4.59 -15.40
C ASN A 22 -16.12 -5.91 -16.19
N ALA A 23 -15.91 -7.04 -15.51
CA ALA A 23 -15.82 -8.35 -16.18
C ALA A 23 -17.15 -8.77 -16.82
N PHE A 24 -18.28 -8.42 -16.20
CA PHE A 24 -19.62 -8.74 -16.71
C PHE A 24 -20.00 -7.90 -17.93
N MET A 25 -19.55 -6.64 -18.01
CA MET A 25 -19.95 -5.71 -19.08
C MET A 25 -19.25 -5.97 -20.43
N ILE A 26 -18.03 -6.49 -20.44
CA ILE A 26 -17.27 -6.74 -21.68
C ILE A 26 -17.75 -8.01 -22.41
N GLY A 27 -18.37 -8.96 -21.70
CA GLY A 27 -18.82 -10.24 -22.27
C GLY A 27 -20.15 -10.20 -23.03
N GLY A 28 -21.04 -9.24 -22.75
CA GLY A 28 -22.47 -9.35 -23.07
C GLY A 28 -22.95 -8.80 -24.42
N HIS A 29 -22.36 -7.74 -24.97
CA HIS A 29 -23.03 -6.99 -26.05
C HIS A 29 -22.05 -6.41 -27.08
N LEU A 30 -21.74 -7.14 -28.17
CA LEU A 30 -21.21 -6.56 -29.42
C LEU A 30 -21.33 -7.54 -30.60
N VAL A 31 -22.22 -7.31 -31.56
CA VAL A 31 -22.53 -8.28 -32.64
C VAL A 31 -21.91 -7.96 -34.01
N ARG A 32 -21.07 -6.93 -34.24
CA ARG A 32 -20.73 -6.57 -35.65
C ARG A 32 -19.28 -6.30 -36.10
N HIS A 33 -18.25 -6.29 -35.24
CA HIS A 33 -16.86 -6.09 -35.69
C HIS A 33 -15.89 -7.11 -35.07
N ARG A 34 -15.23 -7.93 -35.89
CA ARG A 34 -14.28 -8.98 -35.42
C ARG A 34 -12.94 -8.39 -34.94
N GLU A 35 -12.43 -7.35 -35.61
CA GLU A 35 -11.16 -6.70 -35.27
C GLU A 35 -11.27 -5.90 -33.97
N ASP A 36 -12.34 -5.12 -33.80
CA ASP A 36 -12.61 -4.38 -32.57
C ASP A 36 -12.84 -5.31 -31.36
N ARG A 37 -13.41 -6.51 -31.58
CA ARG A 37 -13.53 -7.54 -30.54
C ARG A 37 -12.17 -8.05 -30.07
N SER A 38 -11.20 -8.28 -30.97
CA SER A 38 -9.88 -8.74 -30.55
C SER A 38 -9.11 -7.66 -29.78
N ALA A 39 -9.22 -6.40 -30.20
CA ALA A 39 -8.60 -5.28 -29.49
C ALA A 39 -9.22 -5.07 -28.11
N LEU A 40 -10.56 -5.09 -28.00
CA LEU A 40 -11.26 -4.99 -26.72
C LEU A 40 -10.95 -6.18 -25.79
N LYS A 41 -10.89 -7.41 -26.31
CA LYS A 41 -10.53 -8.58 -25.51
C LYS A 41 -9.09 -8.50 -25.00
N ALA A 42 -8.14 -8.11 -25.85
CA ALA A 42 -6.74 -7.94 -25.43
C ALA A 42 -6.61 -6.86 -24.36
N LEU A 43 -7.35 -5.76 -24.51
CA LEU A 43 -7.38 -4.67 -23.54
C LEU A 43 -8.05 -5.11 -22.22
N ALA A 44 -9.14 -5.88 -22.28
CA ALA A 44 -9.80 -6.44 -21.10
C ALA A 44 -8.87 -7.35 -20.29
N VAL A 45 -8.16 -8.27 -20.96
CA VAL A 45 -7.17 -9.16 -20.32
C VAL A 45 -6.05 -8.35 -19.67
N ARG A 46 -5.60 -7.27 -20.33
CA ARG A 46 -4.56 -6.39 -19.78
C ARG A 46 -5.05 -5.62 -18.55
N LEU A 47 -6.28 -5.09 -18.58
CA LEU A 47 -6.90 -4.42 -17.44
C LEU A 47 -7.08 -5.38 -16.26
N GLU A 48 -7.47 -6.63 -16.50
CA GLU A 48 -7.60 -7.66 -15.47
C GLU A 48 -6.24 -8.02 -14.84
N ALA A 49 -5.19 -8.12 -15.65
CA ALA A 49 -3.83 -8.33 -15.17
C ALA A 49 -3.32 -7.15 -14.32
N GLU A 50 -3.55 -5.91 -14.76
CA GLU A 50 -3.18 -4.70 -14.00
C GLU A 50 -4.01 -4.58 -12.71
N GLN A 51 -5.30 -4.94 -12.70
CA GLN A 51 -6.10 -5.01 -11.47
C GLN A 51 -5.54 -6.02 -10.47
N SER A 52 -5.16 -7.21 -10.95
CA SER A 52 -4.54 -8.23 -10.11
C SER A 52 -3.21 -7.74 -9.51
N ARG A 53 -2.45 -6.97 -10.29
CA ARG A 53 -1.20 -6.34 -9.84
C ARG A 53 -1.46 -5.26 -8.79
N ILE A 54 -2.44 -4.39 -8.99
CA ILE A 54 -2.86 -3.36 -8.03
C ILE A 54 -3.26 -4.03 -6.70
N ALA A 55 -4.08 -5.08 -6.74
CA ALA A 55 -4.50 -5.81 -5.54
C ALA A 55 -3.30 -6.45 -4.80
N ALA A 56 -2.33 -7.00 -5.52
CA ALA A 56 -1.11 -7.55 -4.93
C ALA A 56 -0.28 -6.46 -4.22
N LEU A 57 -0.12 -5.30 -4.86
CA LEU A 57 0.58 -4.15 -4.27
C LEU A 57 -0.12 -3.64 -3.01
N GLU A 58 -1.46 -3.59 -2.98
CA GLU A 58 -2.22 -3.22 -1.78
C GLU A 58 -1.98 -4.19 -0.62
N GLN A 59 -1.96 -5.48 -0.92
CA GLN A 59 -1.70 -6.50 0.10
C GLN A 59 -0.28 -6.37 0.67
N GLU A 60 0.70 -6.07 -0.19
CA GLU A 60 2.09 -5.86 0.21
C GLU A 60 2.26 -4.56 1.02
N LEU A 61 1.60 -3.46 0.63
CA LEU A 61 1.53 -2.22 1.42
C LEU A 61 0.95 -2.49 2.82
N ALA A 62 -0.19 -3.18 2.89
CA ALA A 62 -0.82 -3.53 4.16
C ALA A 62 0.05 -4.44 5.04
N ASN A 63 0.87 -5.31 4.43
CA ASN A 63 1.85 -6.11 5.16
C ASN A 63 2.98 -5.24 5.73
N LEU A 64 3.58 -4.35 4.93
CA LEU A 64 4.66 -3.47 5.37
C LEU A 64 4.20 -2.51 6.47
N GLU A 65 2.99 -1.96 6.37
CA GLU A 65 2.42 -1.12 7.43
C GLU A 65 2.21 -1.87 8.75
N ARG A 66 1.76 -3.13 8.68
CA ARG A 66 1.63 -3.98 9.87
C ARG A 66 2.99 -4.21 10.52
N THR A 67 4.00 -4.57 9.71
CA THR A 67 5.37 -4.76 10.19
C THR A 67 5.93 -3.49 10.84
N LEU A 68 5.76 -2.32 10.21
CA LEU A 68 6.17 -1.03 10.79
C LEU A 68 5.51 -0.76 12.13
N GLY A 69 4.18 -0.97 12.23
CA GLY A 69 3.45 -0.75 13.48
C GLY A 69 3.82 -1.77 14.58
N GLU A 70 4.29 -2.97 14.23
CA GLU A 70 4.84 -3.93 15.19
C GLU A 70 6.24 -3.51 15.66
N THR A 71 7.12 -3.14 14.73
CA THR A 71 8.48 -2.67 15.03
C THR A 71 8.44 -1.40 15.88
N GLU A 72 7.56 -0.45 15.57
CA GLU A 72 7.36 0.77 16.36
C GLU A 72 6.97 0.45 17.80
N ARG A 73 5.95 -0.40 18.01
CA ARG A 73 5.53 -0.83 19.36
C ARG A 73 6.64 -1.56 20.10
N ASN A 74 7.42 -2.38 19.42
CA ASN A 74 8.57 -3.06 20.02
C ASN A 74 9.65 -2.06 20.44
N SER A 75 9.99 -1.11 19.57
CA SER A 75 10.98 -0.08 19.87
C SER A 75 10.55 0.81 21.03
N GLN A 76 9.25 1.15 21.11
CA GLN A 76 8.71 1.98 22.18
C GLN A 76 8.78 1.27 23.52
N ARG A 77 8.45 -0.03 23.58
CA ARG A 77 8.60 -0.81 24.82
C ARG A 77 10.04 -0.87 25.31
N LEU A 78 11.00 -1.05 24.41
CA LEU A 78 12.42 -1.05 24.79
C LEU A 78 12.90 0.34 25.21
N ARG A 79 12.43 1.39 24.54
CA ARG A 79 12.72 2.78 24.92
C ARG A 79 12.21 3.08 26.33
N GLU A 80 10.95 2.77 26.62
CA GLU A 80 10.36 2.96 27.95
C GLU A 80 11.17 2.23 29.03
N TRP A 81 11.59 0.99 28.75
CA TRP A 81 12.46 0.24 29.67
C TRP A 81 13.83 0.92 29.87
N ILE A 82 14.47 1.39 28.79
CA ILE A 82 15.75 2.11 28.86
C ILE A 82 15.60 3.39 29.70
N GLU A 83 14.56 4.18 29.43
CA GLU A 83 14.27 5.43 30.16
C GLU A 83 14.01 5.17 31.65
N ASP A 84 13.23 4.13 31.98
CA ASP A 84 12.96 3.73 33.37
C ASP A 84 14.23 3.31 34.12
N VAL A 85 15.12 2.57 33.45
CA VAL A 85 16.40 2.14 34.02
C VAL A 85 17.33 3.35 34.23
N GLU A 86 17.45 4.23 33.23
CA GLU A 86 18.26 5.45 33.33
C GLU A 86 17.77 6.39 34.44
N ALA A 87 16.45 6.50 34.62
CA ALA A 87 15.84 7.29 35.68
C ALA A 87 16.14 6.72 37.08
N GLN A 88 16.18 5.39 37.23
CA GLN A 88 16.54 4.72 38.48
C GLN A 88 18.02 4.85 38.83
N TYR A 89 18.90 4.95 37.82
CA TYR A 89 20.35 5.00 38.00
C TYR A 89 20.96 6.28 37.40
N PRO A 90 20.65 7.48 37.94
CA PRO A 90 21.09 8.76 37.39
C PRO A 90 22.60 9.00 37.47
N ARG A 91 23.33 8.16 38.22
CA ARG A 91 24.80 8.20 38.35
C ARG A 91 25.50 7.12 37.53
N GLY A 92 24.77 6.46 36.63
CA GLY A 92 25.27 5.40 35.76
C GLY A 92 24.77 4.00 36.16
N ILE A 93 24.71 3.12 35.17
CA ILE A 93 24.20 1.76 35.31
C ILE A 93 25.16 0.91 36.17
N PRO A 94 24.67 0.21 37.22
CA PRO A 94 25.50 -0.67 38.02
C PRO A 94 26.14 -1.80 37.19
N ALA A 95 27.37 -2.18 37.53
CA ALA A 95 28.14 -3.18 36.79
C ALA A 95 27.39 -4.51 36.60
N GLY A 96 26.59 -4.94 37.59
CA GLY A 96 25.80 -6.18 37.51
C GLY A 96 24.63 -6.15 36.53
N MET A 97 24.20 -4.97 36.05
CA MET A 97 23.13 -4.81 35.05
C MET A 97 23.66 -4.33 33.70
N TYR A 98 24.96 -4.07 33.59
CA TYR A 98 25.54 -3.46 32.39
C TYR A 98 25.32 -4.32 31.14
N ASP A 99 25.47 -5.65 31.26
CA ASP A 99 25.31 -6.57 30.14
C ASP A 99 23.84 -6.65 29.65
N GLU A 100 22.87 -6.64 30.58
CA GLU A 100 21.46 -6.62 30.23
C GLU A 100 21.05 -5.30 29.57
N TYR A 101 21.46 -4.18 30.17
CA TYR A 101 21.19 -2.85 29.64
C TYR A 101 21.76 -2.66 28.23
N THR A 102 23.04 -3.01 28.03
CA THR A 102 23.69 -2.90 26.71
C THR A 102 23.00 -3.79 25.68
N SER A 103 22.62 -5.03 26.04
CA SER A 103 21.85 -5.92 25.16
C SER A 103 20.51 -5.33 24.73
N VAL A 104 19.78 -4.69 25.65
CA VAL A 104 18.49 -4.04 25.34
C VAL A 104 18.69 -2.81 24.44
N VAL A 105 19.70 -1.98 24.71
CA VAL A 105 20.06 -0.83 23.86
C VAL A 105 20.42 -1.29 22.44
N ASP A 106 21.22 -2.35 22.31
CA ASP A 106 21.57 -2.91 21.00
C ASP A 106 20.34 -3.43 20.25
N ARG A 107 19.42 -4.08 20.96
CA ARG A 107 18.15 -4.55 20.38
C ARG A 107 17.28 -3.38 19.93
N TYR A 108 17.18 -2.33 20.73
CA TYR A 108 16.47 -1.11 20.37
C TYR A 108 17.06 -0.48 19.11
N ASN A 109 18.39 -0.32 19.05
CA ASN A 109 19.09 0.20 17.87
C ASN A 109 18.90 -0.69 16.63
N GLY A 110 18.81 -2.01 16.81
CA GLY A 110 18.42 -2.96 15.76
C GLY A 110 17.03 -2.66 15.21
N LEU A 111 16.03 -2.55 16.09
CA LEU A 111 14.65 -2.26 15.69
C LEU A 111 14.50 -0.91 14.98
N ILE A 112 15.26 0.11 15.38
CA ILE A 112 15.24 1.41 14.69
C ILE A 112 15.81 1.30 13.27
N ARG A 113 16.86 0.49 13.06
CA ARG A 113 17.38 0.22 11.71
C ARG A 113 16.36 -0.52 10.85
N ASP A 114 15.73 -1.56 11.40
CA ASP A 114 14.70 -2.33 10.70
C ASP A 114 13.51 -1.44 10.33
N TYR A 115 13.05 -0.60 11.26
CA TYR A 115 11.98 0.37 11.02
C TYR A 115 12.30 1.28 9.84
N ASN A 116 13.49 1.89 9.82
CA ASN A 116 13.90 2.79 8.75
C ASN A 116 13.98 2.09 7.38
N GLN A 117 14.45 0.83 7.37
CA GLN A 117 14.48 0.03 6.16
C GLN A 117 13.07 -0.29 5.65
N THR A 118 12.17 -0.75 6.52
CA THR A 118 10.77 -1.04 6.16
C THR A 118 10.03 0.24 5.71
N ALA A 119 10.29 1.38 6.34
CA ALA A 119 9.72 2.67 5.95
C ALA A 119 10.16 3.07 4.53
N THR A 120 11.43 2.87 4.20
CA THR A 120 11.96 3.12 2.85
C THR A 120 11.30 2.20 1.81
N GLN A 121 11.11 0.92 2.15
CA GLN A 121 10.42 -0.03 1.29
C GLN A 121 8.95 0.36 1.07
N LEU A 122 8.25 0.79 2.13
CA LEU A 122 6.88 1.26 2.04
C LEU A 122 6.76 2.45 1.08
N GLN A 123 7.65 3.44 1.19
CA GLN A 123 7.64 4.61 0.32
C GLN A 123 7.88 4.26 -1.16
N ALA A 124 8.82 3.36 -1.42
CA ALA A 124 9.08 2.86 -2.77
C ALA A 124 7.85 2.13 -3.34
N LEU A 125 7.22 1.29 -2.53
CA LEU A 125 6.03 0.53 -2.92
C LEU A 125 4.81 1.43 -3.16
N GLN A 126 4.62 2.47 -2.34
CA GLN A 126 3.58 3.48 -2.55
C GLN A 126 3.76 4.21 -3.89
N SER A 127 5.00 4.56 -4.24
CA SER A 127 5.32 5.18 -5.54
C SER A 127 5.01 4.23 -6.70
N GLN A 128 5.33 2.94 -6.55
CA GLN A 128 5.01 1.92 -7.56
C GLN A 128 3.51 1.71 -7.71
N TYR A 129 2.77 1.69 -6.60
CA TYR A 129 1.31 1.60 -6.59
C TYR A 129 0.67 2.77 -7.33
N ALA A 130 1.05 4.01 -7.01
CA ALA A 130 0.54 5.20 -7.68
C ALA A 130 0.78 5.16 -9.20
N ALA A 131 2.00 4.84 -9.64
CA ALA A 131 2.32 4.73 -11.06
C ALA A 131 1.52 3.62 -11.77
N THR A 132 1.25 2.51 -11.07
CA THR A 132 0.45 1.40 -11.61
C THR A 132 -1.01 1.80 -11.77
N VAL A 133 -1.58 2.52 -10.79
CA VAL A 133 -2.94 3.04 -10.87
C VAL A 133 -3.08 4.10 -11.98
N ASP A 134 -2.11 4.99 -12.14
CA ASP A 134 -2.11 5.96 -13.24
C ASP A 134 -2.08 5.27 -14.61
N SER A 135 -1.24 4.25 -14.76
CA SER A 135 -1.19 3.40 -15.97
C SER A 135 -2.53 2.71 -16.23
N PHE A 136 -3.16 2.18 -15.18
CA PHE A 136 -4.47 1.54 -15.28
C PHE A 136 -5.55 2.54 -15.73
N ASN A 137 -5.61 3.73 -15.11
CA ASN A 137 -6.56 4.78 -15.46
C ASN A 137 -6.42 5.25 -16.91
N LEU A 138 -5.19 5.41 -17.39
CA LEU A 138 -4.94 5.74 -18.80
C LEU A 138 -5.48 4.64 -19.75
N GLN A 139 -5.30 3.37 -19.39
CA GLN A 139 -5.82 2.26 -20.19
C GLN A 139 -7.35 2.19 -20.16
N VAL A 140 -7.97 2.50 -19.02
CA VAL A 140 -9.43 2.64 -18.88
C VAL A 140 -9.97 3.78 -19.76
N GLU A 141 -9.30 4.92 -19.81
CA GLU A 141 -9.68 6.03 -20.70
C GLU A 141 -9.59 5.64 -22.17
N GLN A 142 -8.53 4.94 -22.57
CA GLN A 142 -8.38 4.42 -23.94
C GLN A 142 -9.49 3.43 -24.30
N ALA A 143 -9.83 2.52 -23.37
CA ALA A 143 -10.93 1.59 -23.53
C ALA A 143 -12.27 2.33 -23.71
N ASN A 144 -12.51 3.35 -22.88
CA ASN A 144 -13.71 4.18 -22.96
C ASN A 144 -13.81 4.93 -24.29
N ALA A 145 -12.69 5.44 -24.81
CA ALA A 145 -12.67 6.10 -26.12
C ALA A 145 -13.05 5.13 -27.24
N LEU A 146 -12.54 3.89 -27.20
CA LEU A 146 -12.92 2.82 -28.14
C LEU A 146 -14.40 2.45 -28.01
N VAL A 147 -14.89 2.30 -26.78
CA VAL A 147 -16.30 2.04 -26.48
C VAL A 147 -17.22 3.13 -27.05
N ARG A 148 -16.88 4.42 -26.86
CA ARG A 148 -17.64 5.55 -27.44
C ARG A 148 -17.67 5.51 -28.96
N LYS A 149 -16.58 5.09 -29.60
CA LYS A 149 -16.50 4.95 -31.06
C LYS A 149 -17.41 3.84 -31.60
N ILE A 150 -17.64 2.79 -30.81
CA ILE A 150 -18.47 1.64 -31.20
C ILE A 150 -19.96 1.86 -30.85
N GLY A 151 -20.27 2.81 -29.97
CA GLY A 151 -21.57 3.46 -29.89
C GLY A 151 -22.66 2.76 -29.05
N ASP A 152 -22.35 1.66 -28.34
CA ASP A 152 -23.42 0.87 -27.69
C ASP A 152 -23.00 0.10 -26.41
N ILE A 153 -21.96 0.56 -25.68
CA ILE A 153 -21.43 -0.15 -24.50
C ILE A 153 -21.31 0.80 -23.30
N PRO A 154 -21.65 0.35 -22.07
CA PRO A 154 -21.42 1.13 -20.85
C PRO A 154 -19.92 1.42 -20.63
N HIS A 155 -19.63 2.53 -19.95
CA HIS A 155 -18.26 3.04 -19.76
C HIS A 155 -17.60 2.42 -18.51
N LEU A 156 -16.30 2.16 -18.60
CA LEU A 156 -15.45 1.80 -17.47
C LEU A 156 -15.15 3.06 -16.63
N LEU A 157 -15.11 2.96 -15.31
CA LEU A 157 -14.84 4.12 -14.44
C LEU A 157 -13.35 4.16 -14.03
N PRO A 158 -12.66 5.30 -13.96
CA PRO A 158 -11.30 5.34 -13.41
C PRO A 158 -11.27 5.03 -11.90
N ILE A 159 -10.11 4.64 -11.39
CA ILE A 159 -9.83 4.49 -9.95
C ILE A 159 -9.36 5.85 -9.41
N ASP A 160 -10.06 6.38 -8.40
CA ASP A 160 -9.62 7.56 -7.67
C ASP A 160 -8.68 7.17 -6.53
N LEU A 161 -7.42 7.61 -6.60
CA LEU A 161 -6.49 7.51 -5.47
C LEU A 161 -6.91 8.48 -4.35
N PRO A 162 -7.01 8.05 -3.09
CA PRO A 162 -7.17 8.99 -1.99
C PRO A 162 -5.91 9.88 -1.90
N ARG A 163 -6.09 11.20 -1.79
CA ARG A 163 -5.03 12.23 -1.72
C ARG A 163 -3.97 12.03 -0.61
N ALA A 164 -4.13 11.04 0.25
CA ALA A 164 -3.25 10.75 1.38
C ALA A 164 -2.08 9.80 1.02
N VAL A 165 -2.06 9.19 -0.16
CA VAL A 165 -0.97 8.26 -0.57
C VAL A 165 0.36 9.02 -0.81
N THR A 166 0.34 10.35 -0.87
CA THR A 166 1.53 11.22 -0.93
C THR A 166 2.10 11.61 0.45
N GLY A 167 1.69 10.94 1.53
CA GLY A 167 2.01 11.31 2.91
C GLY A 167 3.44 11.00 3.35
N GLU A 168 4.21 12.07 3.55
CA GLU A 168 5.51 12.14 4.24
C GLU A 168 5.60 11.18 5.45
N VAL A 169 6.51 10.21 5.38
CA VAL A 169 6.86 9.40 6.55
C VAL A 169 7.68 10.27 7.48
N THR A 170 7.04 10.85 8.49
CA THR A 170 7.76 11.53 9.59
C THR A 170 8.59 10.50 10.34
N VAL A 171 9.89 10.52 10.09
CA VAL A 171 10.90 9.82 10.89
C VAL A 171 10.81 10.39 12.32
N PRO A 172 10.62 9.57 13.36
CA PRO A 172 10.66 10.05 14.73
C PRO A 172 12.03 10.69 14.97
N SER A 173 12.01 11.98 15.29
CA SER A 173 13.21 12.77 15.54
C SER A 173 13.93 12.24 16.79
N ARG A 174 15.27 12.24 16.72
CA ARG A 174 16.20 11.85 17.78
C ARG A 174 15.91 12.53 19.11
#